data_AF-A0ABD5MUH5-F1
#
_entry.id   AF-A0ABD5MUH5-F1
#
_cell.length_a   1.000
_cell.length_b   1.000
_cell.length_c   1.000
_cell.angle_alpha   90.00
_cell.angle_beta   90.00
_cell.angle_gamma   90.00
#
_symmetry.space_group_name_H-M   'P 1'
#
loop_
_entity.id
_entity.type
_entity.pdbx_description
1 polymer ?
#
loop_
_entity_poly.entity_id
_entity_poly.type
_entity_poly.pdbx_seq_one_letter_code
_entity_poly.pdbx_strand_id
1 'polypeptide(L)'
;RLGKGKKHAKWQPVSMCTYMYPAEINVDGNRCDACGKCVKVCPEECFIEIDDNIKTQKEIECTLCMDCLDVCPKDPSAVAVSWDKKAFIFKIESTGALPVERIVIEAIKILQKKVKKFSNQLKKVSRSEENKGN
;
A
#
# COMPACT_ATOMS: atom_id res chain seq x y z
N ARG A 1 -13.03 -3.19 -30.75
CA ARG A 1 -12.74 -4.58 -30.26
C ARG A 1 -12.42 -4.50 -28.76
N LEU A 2 -12.76 -5.51 -27.96
CA LEU A 2 -12.39 -5.58 -26.53
C LEU A 2 -11.02 -6.24 -26.36
N GLY A 3 -10.28 -5.87 -25.31
CA GLY A 3 -8.92 -6.36 -25.04
C GLY A 3 -8.58 -6.36 -23.55
N LYS A 4 -7.34 -6.75 -23.22
CA LYS A 4 -6.79 -6.76 -21.85
C LYS A 4 -5.43 -6.07 -21.85
N GLY A 5 -5.11 -5.33 -20.78
CA GLY A 5 -3.82 -4.67 -20.61
C GLY A 5 -2.62 -5.62 -20.80
N LYS A 6 -2.73 -6.88 -20.36
CA LYS A 6 -1.71 -7.92 -20.58
C LYS A 6 -1.33 -8.12 -22.07
N LYS A 7 -2.27 -7.90 -23.00
CA LYS A 7 -2.00 -8.03 -24.44
C LYS A 7 -1.38 -6.77 -25.02
N HIS A 8 -1.76 -5.59 -24.52
CA HIS A 8 -1.21 -4.30 -24.94
C HIS A 8 -1.63 -3.20 -23.95
N ALA A 9 -0.73 -2.27 -23.64
CA ALA A 9 -0.93 -1.20 -22.66
C ALA A 9 -2.18 -0.33 -22.94
N LYS A 10 -2.49 -0.03 -24.21
CA LYS A 10 -3.72 0.66 -24.64
C LYS A 10 -5.06 0.09 -24.12
N TRP A 11 -5.07 -1.16 -23.63
CA TRP A 11 -6.25 -1.80 -23.04
C TRP A 11 -6.26 -1.77 -21.51
N GLN A 12 -5.33 -1.05 -20.88
CA GLN A 12 -5.32 -0.84 -19.44
C GLN A 12 -6.39 0.20 -19.09
N PRO A 13 -7.32 -0.11 -18.17
CA PRO A 13 -8.41 0.81 -17.83
C PRO A 13 -7.96 1.92 -16.86
N VAL A 14 -6.77 1.82 -16.29
CA VAL A 14 -6.20 2.73 -15.28
C VAL A 14 -4.96 3.43 -15.80
N SER A 15 -4.79 4.71 -15.46
CA SER A 15 -3.52 5.43 -15.64
C SER A 15 -2.52 5.02 -14.56
N MET A 16 -3.01 4.91 -13.32
CA MET A 16 -2.23 4.51 -12.15
C MET A 16 -3.01 3.51 -11.29
N CYS A 17 -2.33 2.49 -10.78
CA CYS A 17 -2.87 1.60 -9.75
C CYS A 17 -1.70 1.13 -8.88
N THR A 18 -1.59 1.72 -7.69
CA THR A 18 -0.54 1.42 -6.72
C THR A 18 -1.15 1.19 -5.35
N TYR A 19 -0.36 0.60 -4.45
CA TYR A 19 -0.71 0.49 -3.05
C TYR A 19 0.53 0.73 -2.18
N MET A 20 0.28 1.14 -0.96
CA MET A 20 1.29 1.29 0.10
C MET A 20 0.75 0.76 1.42
N TYR A 21 1.64 0.42 2.34
CA TYR A 21 1.26 0.10 3.72
C TYR A 21 1.05 1.41 4.49
N PRO A 22 0.04 1.52 5.37
CA PRO A 22 -0.07 2.64 6.28
C PRO A 22 1.18 2.76 7.15
N ALA A 23 1.70 3.97 7.26
CA ALA A 23 2.84 4.25 8.11
C ALA A 23 2.44 4.23 9.60
N GLU A 24 3.32 3.67 10.42
CA GLU A 24 3.29 3.75 11.87
C GLU A 24 4.48 4.60 12.31
N ILE A 25 4.21 5.85 12.67
CA ILE A 25 5.23 6.83 13.04
C ILE A 25 5.20 7.00 14.57
N ASN A 26 6.37 6.92 15.19
CA ASN A 26 6.53 7.14 16.62
C ASN A 26 7.66 8.15 16.88
N VAL A 27 7.42 9.09 17.79
CA VAL A 27 8.41 10.07 18.23
C VAL A 27 8.69 9.84 19.72
N ASP A 28 9.93 9.51 20.06
CA ASP A 28 10.34 9.31 21.44
C ASP A 28 10.45 10.66 22.17
N GLY A 29 9.43 10.99 22.96
CA GLY A 29 9.35 12.24 23.72
C GLY A 29 10.45 12.43 24.78
N ASN A 30 11.12 11.36 25.22
CA ASN A 30 12.23 11.50 26.17
C ASN A 30 13.56 11.87 25.48
N ARG A 31 13.68 11.58 24.18
CA ARG A 31 14.90 11.82 23.40
C ARG A 31 14.76 12.99 22.43
N CYS A 32 13.55 13.29 22.00
CA CYS A 32 13.25 14.42 21.14
C CYS A 32 13.47 15.74 21.89
N ASP A 33 14.21 16.65 21.27
CA ASP A 33 14.45 18.02 21.77
C ASP A 33 13.63 19.07 21.00
N ALA A 34 12.58 18.62 20.30
CA ALA A 34 11.71 19.45 19.47
C ALA A 34 12.44 20.36 18.46
N CYS A 35 13.60 19.96 17.94
CA CYS A 35 14.36 20.77 16.98
C CYS A 35 13.65 21.08 15.63
N GLY A 36 12.48 20.49 15.36
CA GLY A 36 11.63 20.79 14.20
C GLY A 36 12.17 20.37 12.83
N LYS A 37 13.33 19.69 12.75
CA LYS A 37 13.91 19.26 11.46
C LYS A 37 13.01 18.27 10.71
N CYS A 38 12.39 17.33 11.41
CA CYS A 38 11.43 16.39 10.84
C CYS A 38 10.19 17.08 10.25
N VAL A 39 9.72 18.17 10.87
CA VAL A 39 8.62 19.01 10.37
C VAL A 39 9.03 19.69 9.06
N LYS A 40 10.24 20.24 8.99
CA LYS A 40 10.73 20.97 7.81
C LYS A 40 10.99 20.08 6.59
N VAL A 41 11.44 18.84 6.80
CA VAL A 41 11.81 17.94 5.71
C VAL A 41 10.61 17.18 5.14
N CYS A 42 9.56 16.96 5.94
CA CYS A 42 8.45 16.10 5.54
C CYS A 42 7.53 16.81 4.53
N PRO A 43 7.51 16.39 3.25
CA PRO A 43 6.70 17.06 2.23
C PRO A 43 5.18 16.87 2.45
N GLU A 44 4.80 15.80 3.13
CA GLU A 44 3.40 15.46 3.45
C GLU A 44 2.92 16.06 4.76
N GLU A 45 3.79 16.83 5.45
CA GLU A 45 3.50 17.48 6.72
C GLU A 45 3.01 16.50 7.80
N CYS A 46 3.60 15.29 7.86
CA CYS A 46 3.22 14.26 8.83
C CYS A 46 3.64 14.58 10.27
N PHE A 47 4.37 15.68 10.48
CA PHE A 47 4.83 16.15 11.78
C PHE A 47 4.36 17.57 12.01
N ILE A 48 3.99 17.90 13.24
CA ILE A 48 3.61 19.23 13.68
C ILE A 48 4.26 19.55 15.02
N GLU A 49 4.68 20.80 15.18
CA GLU A 49 5.23 21.32 16.44
C GLU A 49 4.13 21.99 17.26
N ILE A 50 3.94 21.53 18.50
CA ILE A 50 2.92 22.02 19.44
C ILE A 50 3.54 22.06 20.84
N ASP A 51 3.50 23.21 21.50
CA ASP A 51 3.96 23.39 22.89
C ASP A 51 5.37 22.80 23.14
N ASP A 52 6.34 23.18 22.33
CA ASP A 52 7.73 22.67 22.37
C ASP A 52 7.84 21.13 22.26
N ASN A 53 6.87 20.48 21.61
CA ASN A 53 6.87 19.04 21.34
C ASN A 53 6.52 18.75 19.87
N ILE A 54 7.03 17.63 19.35
CA ILE A 54 6.67 17.14 18.02
C ILE A 54 5.59 16.07 18.14
N LYS A 55 4.48 16.27 17.43
CA LYS A 55 3.40 15.28 17.27
C LYS A 55 3.29 14.86 15.81
N THR A 56 2.70 13.70 15.60
CA THR A 56 2.36 13.21 14.27
C THR A 56 0.96 13.66 13.87
N GLN A 57 0.75 13.81 12.57
CA GLN A 57 -0.54 14.05 11.96
C GLN A 57 -0.53 13.45 10.56
N LYS A 58 -1.70 13.30 9.92
CA LYS A 58 -1.78 12.85 8.52
C LYS A 58 -0.92 11.61 8.23
N GLU A 59 -0.81 10.65 9.16
CA GLU A 59 0.12 9.51 8.99
C GLU A 59 -0.19 8.69 7.73
N ILE A 60 -1.45 8.72 7.29
CA ILE A 60 -1.92 8.07 6.06
C ILE A 60 -1.26 8.62 4.79
N GLU A 61 -0.79 9.87 4.80
CA GLU A 61 -0.13 10.50 3.65
C GLU A 61 1.37 10.21 3.61
N CYS A 62 1.96 9.72 4.71
CA CYS A 62 3.39 9.46 4.80
C CYS A 62 3.87 8.51 3.69
N THR A 63 4.80 8.98 2.85
CA THR A 63 5.33 8.23 1.70
C THR A 63 6.40 7.21 2.04
N LEU A 64 6.72 7.02 3.33
CA LEU A 64 7.78 6.12 3.82
C LEU A 64 9.17 6.44 3.23
N CYS A 65 9.46 7.72 2.94
CA CYS A 65 10.76 8.15 2.40
C CYS A 65 11.92 8.04 3.39
N MET A 66 11.63 7.99 4.70
CA MET A 66 12.58 7.93 5.82
C MET A 66 13.45 9.18 6.05
N ASP A 67 13.27 10.25 5.28
CA ASP A 67 14.05 11.50 5.44
C ASP A 67 13.97 12.09 6.86
N CYS A 68 12.85 11.90 7.55
CA CYS A 68 12.67 12.35 8.94
C CYS A 68 13.62 11.66 9.95
N LEU A 69 14.06 10.43 9.65
CA LEU A 69 15.08 9.73 10.44
C LEU A 69 16.46 10.33 10.16
N ASP A 70 16.77 10.57 8.89
CA ASP A 70 18.09 11.02 8.44
C ASP A 70 18.42 12.44 8.90
N VAL A 71 17.42 13.34 8.96
CA VAL A 71 17.64 14.72 9.45
C VAL A 71 17.61 14.84 10.97
N CYS A 72 17.21 13.79 11.68
CA CYS A 72 17.15 13.81 13.14
C CYS A 72 18.57 13.89 13.71
N PRO A 73 18.90 14.90 14.54
CA PRO A 73 20.25 15.06 15.07
C PRO A 73 20.60 14.04 16.18
N LYS A 74 19.63 13.25 16.64
CA LYS A 74 19.84 12.22 17.66
C LYS A 74 20.38 10.95 17.01
N ASP A 75 21.31 10.29 17.70
CA ASP A 75 21.84 9.00 17.30
C ASP A 75 21.60 7.97 18.44
N PRO A 76 20.77 6.93 18.23
CA PRO A 76 19.90 6.71 17.07
C PRO A 76 18.79 7.78 16.94
N SER A 77 18.12 7.89 15.80
CA SER A 77 17.01 8.84 15.62
C SER A 77 15.98 8.77 16.75
N ALA A 78 15.42 9.91 17.16
CA ALA A 78 14.28 9.98 18.09
C ALA A 78 12.94 9.73 17.37
N VAL A 79 12.93 9.71 16.04
CA VAL A 79 11.78 9.34 15.20
C VAL A 79 11.98 7.91 14.71
N ALA A 80 10.95 7.08 14.85
CA ALA A 80 10.87 5.74 14.27
C ALA A 80 9.69 5.68 13.31
N VAL A 81 9.92 5.09 12.13
CA VAL A 81 8.89 4.86 11.12
C VAL A 81 8.86 3.38 10.80
N SER A 82 7.67 2.80 10.86
CA SER A 82 7.37 1.42 10.48
C SER A 82 6.04 1.38 9.70
N TRP A 83 5.49 0.20 9.44
CA TRP A 83 4.27 0.07 8.64
C TRP A 83 3.45 -1.17 8.99
N ASP A 84 2.12 -1.03 8.93
CA ASP A 84 1.20 -2.14 9.18
C ASP A 84 1.09 -3.05 7.95
N LYS A 85 1.61 -4.28 8.06
CA LYS A 85 1.56 -5.30 6.99
C LYS A 85 0.15 -5.87 6.74
N LYS A 86 -0.82 -5.61 7.61
CA LYS A 86 -2.20 -6.12 7.52
C LYS A 86 -3.14 -5.16 6.79
N ALA A 87 -2.73 -3.91 6.58
CA ALA A 87 -3.54 -2.87 5.96
C ALA A 87 -2.88 -2.35 4.67
N PHE A 88 -3.68 -1.81 3.76
CA PHE A 88 -3.20 -1.30 2.48
C PHE A 88 -3.97 -0.03 2.09
N ILE A 89 -3.25 0.99 1.63
CA ILE A 89 -3.81 2.22 1.05
C ILE A 89 -3.66 2.11 -0.47
N PHE A 90 -4.78 1.98 -1.18
CA PHE A 90 -4.78 1.92 -2.64
C PHE A 90 -4.95 3.32 -3.24
N LYS A 91 -4.09 3.68 -4.20
CA LYS A 91 -4.24 4.87 -5.05
C LYS A 91 -4.49 4.40 -6.48
N ILE A 92 -5.69 4.66 -6.98
CA ILE A 92 -6.17 4.17 -8.28
C ILE A 92 -6.75 5.33 -9.08
N GLU A 93 -6.25 5.50 -10.29
CA GLU A 93 -6.74 6.50 -11.24
C GLU A 93 -7.22 5.83 -12.51
N SER A 94 -8.43 6.18 -12.94
CA SER A 94 -9.00 5.68 -14.18
C SER A 94 -8.47 6.47 -15.38
N THR A 95 -8.39 5.82 -16.53
CA THR A 95 -8.22 6.49 -17.83
C THR A 95 -9.49 7.23 -18.30
N GLY A 96 -10.59 7.16 -17.54
CA GLY A 96 -11.90 7.72 -17.87
C GLY A 96 -12.82 6.75 -18.61
N ALA A 97 -12.31 5.60 -19.07
CA ALA A 97 -13.12 4.60 -19.77
C ALA A 97 -14.14 3.90 -18.86
N LEU A 98 -13.83 3.75 -17.57
CA LEU A 98 -14.69 3.12 -16.56
C LEU A 98 -14.51 3.82 -15.19
N PRO A 99 -15.55 3.93 -14.35
CA PRO A 99 -15.40 4.38 -12.97
C PRO A 99 -14.45 3.47 -12.16
N VAL A 100 -13.74 4.03 -11.18
CA VAL A 100 -12.73 3.31 -10.39
C VAL A 100 -13.36 2.15 -9.62
N GLU A 101 -14.53 2.37 -9.04
CA GLU A 101 -15.30 1.37 -8.28
C GLU A 101 -15.60 0.16 -9.16
N ARG A 102 -15.97 0.42 -10.43
CA ARG A 102 -16.25 -0.64 -11.39
C ARG A 102 -14.99 -1.43 -11.73
N ILE A 103 -13.86 -0.75 -11.92
CA ILE A 103 -12.57 -1.39 -12.20
C ILE A 103 -12.19 -2.33 -11.06
N VAL A 104 -12.28 -1.87 -9.80
CA VAL A 104 -11.95 -2.67 -8.61
C VAL A 104 -12.88 -3.88 -8.48
N ILE A 105 -14.19 -3.70 -8.62
CA ILE A 105 -15.17 -4.79 -8.56
C ILE A 105 -14.87 -5.85 -9.62
N GLU A 106 -14.59 -5.46 -10.86
CA GLU A 106 -14.27 -6.41 -11.91
C GLU A 106 -12.92 -7.11 -11.69
N ALA A 107 -11.93 -6.43 -11.12
CA ALA A 107 -10.67 -7.04 -10.73
C ALA A 107 -10.88 -8.17 -9.71
N ILE A 108 -11.68 -7.92 -8.66
CA ILE A 108 -12.03 -8.92 -7.65
C ILE A 108 -12.77 -10.11 -8.28
N LYS A 109 -13.77 -9.85 -9.13
CA LYS A 109 -14.49 -10.93 -9.85
C LYS A 109 -13.56 -11.77 -10.72
N ILE A 110 -12.61 -11.15 -11.40
CA ILE A 110 -11.61 -11.86 -12.21
C ILE A 110 -10.74 -12.74 -11.32
N LEU A 111 -10.28 -12.23 -10.17
CA LEU A 111 -9.49 -13.00 -9.21
C LEU A 111 -10.28 -14.20 -8.68
N GLN A 112 -11.51 -14.00 -8.23
CA GLN A 112 -12.41 -15.06 -7.77
C GLN A 112 -12.61 -16.15 -8.85
N LYS A 113 -12.84 -15.74 -10.10
CA LYS A 113 -12.97 -16.70 -11.22
C LYS A 113 -11.70 -17.51 -11.44
N LYS A 114 -10.50 -16.90 -11.32
CA LYS A 114 -9.23 -17.62 -11.43
C LYS A 114 -9.04 -18.63 -10.30
N VAL A 115 -9.29 -18.23 -9.06
CA VAL A 115 -9.21 -19.11 -7.88
C VAL A 115 -10.18 -20.29 -8.02
N LYS A 116 -11.44 -20.03 -8.40
CA LYS A 116 -12.44 -21.08 -8.63
C LYS A 116 -12.02 -22.04 -9.76
N LYS A 117 -11.46 -21.51 -10.85
CA LYS A 117 -10.94 -22.33 -11.95
C LYS A 117 -9.80 -23.24 -11.47
N PHE A 118 -8.86 -22.70 -10.71
CA PHE A 118 -7.74 -23.47 -10.17
C PHE A 118 -8.21 -24.55 -9.19
N SER A 119 -9.09 -24.21 -8.24
CA SER A 119 -9.70 -25.17 -7.32
C SER A 119 -10.41 -26.31 -8.04
N ASN A 120 -11.15 -26.00 -9.12
CA ASN A 120 -11.81 -27.02 -9.93
C ASN A 120 -10.82 -27.92 -10.67
N GLN A 121 -9.66 -27.42 -11.06
CA GLN A 121 -8.61 -28.24 -11.67
C GLN A 121 -7.97 -29.18 -10.63
N LEU A 122 -7.70 -28.71 -9.42
CA LEU A 122 -7.20 -29.55 -8.33
C LEU A 122 -8.14 -30.73 -8.02
N LYS A 123 -9.45 -30.47 -7.93
CA LYS A 123 -10.46 -31.52 -7.70
C LYS A 123 -10.52 -32.59 -8.80
N LYS A 124 -10.11 -32.25 -10.03
CA LYS A 124 -10.05 -33.23 -11.13
C LYS A 124 -8.82 -34.12 -10.99
N VAL A 125 -7.70 -33.55 -10.58
CA VAL A 125 -6.44 -34.30 -10.39
C VAL A 125 -6.58 -35.27 -9.22
N SER A 126 -7.11 -34.84 -8.07
CA SER A 126 -7.29 -35.71 -6.91
C SER A 126 -8.17 -36.94 -7.21
N ARG A 127 -9.26 -36.76 -7.98
CA ARG A 127 -10.13 -37.86 -8.41
C ARG A 127 -9.48 -38.79 -9.43
N SER A 128 -8.50 -38.31 -10.19
CA SER A 128 -7.75 -39.14 -11.14
C SER A 128 -6.65 -39.98 -10.48
N GLU A 129 -6.22 -39.62 -9.27
CA GLU A 129 -5.28 -40.39 -8.46
C GLU A 129 -6.00 -41.51 -7.68
N GLU A 130 -7.19 -41.23 -7.12
CA GLU A 130 -8.05 -42.24 -6.48
C GLU A 130 -8.48 -43.36 -7.46
N ASN A 131 -8.76 -43.01 -8.73
CA ASN A 131 -9.15 -43.98 -9.75
C ASN A 131 -7.99 -44.77 -10.37
N LYS A 132 -6.73 -44.49 -10.01
CA LYS A 132 -5.54 -45.25 -10.47
C LYS A 132 -5.06 -46.27 -9.42
N GLY A 133 -5.59 -46.22 -8.21
CA GLY A 133 -5.26 -47.14 -7.11
C GLY A 133 -6.26 -48.29 -6.90
N ASN A 134 -7.22 -48.45 -7.81
CA ASN A 134 -8.20 -49.54 -7.87
C ASN A 134 -8.12 -50.21 -9.24
#